data_AF-A0A7C4HI15-F1
#
_entry.id   AF-A0A7C4HI15-F1
#
_cell.length_a   1.000
_cell.length_b   1.000
_cell.length_c   1.000
_cell.angle_alpha   90.00
_cell.angle_beta   90.00
_cell.angle_gamma   90.00
#
_symmetry.space_group_name_H-M   'P 1'
#
loop_
_entity.id
_entity.type
_entity.pdbx_description
1 polymer ?
#
loop_
_entity_poly.entity_id
_entity_poly.type
_entity_poly.pdbx_seq_one_letter_code
_entity_poly.pdbx_strand_id
1 'polypeptide(L)'
;LLLTPAWIYFWNSGLKDRWPRLRDHSALTAFRQAKPAQYLEVFFYRFGNNLVSLLANVVMLKAIGIDAPLPLLIAVVPLMVNVAYWPVSVGGFGGPQLVAKFLLAGQATEAQILAYSLIWSALFFLTRTAAGIPFLRPVFRAAFDRGTGGG
;
A
#
# COMPACT_ATOMS: atom_id res chain seq x y z
N LEU A 1 -7.61 -4.97 2.55
CA LEU A 1 -8.40 -4.45 3.70
C LEU A 1 -9.04 -5.56 4.54
N LEU A 2 -9.47 -6.70 3.96
CA LEU A 2 -10.12 -7.80 4.68
C LEU A 2 -9.25 -8.56 5.69
N LEU A 3 -7.93 -8.53 5.53
CA LEU A 3 -7.02 -9.21 6.47
C LEU A 3 -7.04 -8.58 7.86
N THR A 4 -7.29 -7.28 7.99
CA THR A 4 -7.24 -6.58 9.29
C THR A 4 -8.37 -7.05 10.24
N PRO A 5 -9.66 -7.08 9.84
CA PRO A 5 -10.72 -7.62 10.70
C PRO A 5 -10.58 -9.12 10.96
N ALA A 6 -10.15 -9.91 9.97
CA ALA A 6 -9.88 -11.34 10.17
C ALA A 6 -8.74 -11.59 11.19
N TRP A 7 -7.71 -10.74 11.16
CA TRP A 7 -6.59 -10.79 12.08
C TRP A 7 -6.97 -10.31 13.50
N ILE A 8 -7.77 -9.24 13.60
CA ILE A 8 -8.36 -8.79 14.87
C ILE A 8 -9.19 -9.91 15.50
N TYR A 9 -10.02 -10.57 14.68
CA TYR A 9 -10.85 -11.68 15.13
C TYR A 9 -9.99 -12.89 15.57
N PHE A 10 -8.95 -13.24 14.83
CA PHE A 10 -8.03 -14.31 15.19
C PHE A 10 -7.37 -14.09 16.58
N TRP A 11 -6.89 -12.88 16.86
CA TRP A 11 -6.21 -12.57 18.13
C TRP A 11 -7.16 -12.35 19.32
N ASN A 12 -8.39 -11.90 19.06
CA ASN A 12 -9.41 -11.66 20.09
C ASN A 12 -10.37 -12.83 20.31
N SER A 13 -10.23 -13.94 19.57
CA SER A 13 -11.01 -15.17 19.76
C SER A 13 -10.14 -16.32 20.27
N GLY A 14 -10.78 -17.46 20.58
CA GLY A 14 -10.08 -18.71 20.94
C GLY A 14 -9.40 -19.42 19.77
N LEU A 15 -9.48 -18.89 18.54
CA LEU A 15 -8.83 -19.48 17.36
C LEU A 15 -7.31 -19.52 17.47
N LYS A 16 -6.71 -18.55 18.17
CA LYS A 16 -5.26 -18.53 18.44
C LYS A 16 -4.78 -19.75 19.24
N ASP A 17 -5.63 -20.34 20.06
CA ASP A 17 -5.28 -21.49 20.90
C ASP A 17 -5.25 -22.79 20.10
N ARG A 18 -5.86 -22.81 18.90
CA ARG A 18 -5.74 -23.93 17.95
C ARG A 18 -4.39 -23.96 17.23
N TRP A 19 -3.64 -22.85 17.23
CA TRP A 19 -2.33 -22.75 16.58
C TRP A 19 -1.26 -22.15 17.49
N PRO A 20 -0.80 -22.88 18.52
CA PRO A 20 0.15 -22.39 19.52
C PRO A 20 1.51 -21.96 18.91
N ARG A 21 1.96 -22.64 17.84
CA ARG A 21 3.18 -22.26 17.11
C ARG A 21 3.13 -20.85 16.52
N LEU A 22 1.97 -20.40 16.05
CA LEU A 22 1.77 -19.03 15.55
C LEU A 22 1.60 -18.06 16.72
N ARG A 23 0.84 -18.44 17.75
CA ARG A 23 0.59 -17.60 18.93
C ARG A 23 1.87 -17.18 19.65
N ASP A 24 2.83 -18.10 19.77
CA ASP A 24 4.01 -17.93 20.62
C ASP A 24 5.26 -17.47 19.83
N HIS A 25 5.10 -17.17 18.54
CA HIS A 25 6.19 -16.69 17.70
C HIS A 25 6.58 -15.24 18.06
N SER A 26 7.88 -14.98 18.23
CA SER A 26 8.42 -13.68 18.67
C SER A 26 8.00 -12.51 17.76
N ALA A 27 7.95 -12.73 16.44
CA ALA A 27 7.47 -11.76 15.45
C ALA A 27 6.00 -11.31 15.66
N LEU A 28 5.20 -12.07 16.40
CA LEU A 28 3.78 -11.81 16.63
C LEU A 28 3.48 -11.21 18.01
N THR A 29 4.53 -10.94 18.79
CA THR A 29 4.42 -10.36 20.14
C THR A 29 3.63 -9.04 20.15
N ALA A 30 3.86 -8.17 19.16
CA ALA A 30 3.14 -6.89 19.05
C ALA A 30 1.63 -7.08 18.85
N PHE A 31 1.21 -8.11 18.09
CA PHE A 31 -0.20 -8.42 17.88
C PHE A 31 -0.86 -9.01 19.13
N ARG A 32 -0.10 -9.79 19.90
CA ARG A 32 -0.56 -10.36 21.17
C ARG A 32 -0.78 -9.30 22.25
N GLN A 33 0.01 -8.23 22.24
CA GLN A 33 -0.06 -7.15 23.22
C GLN A 33 -1.03 -6.03 22.81
N ALA A 34 -1.44 -5.97 21.54
CA ALA A 34 -2.30 -4.92 21.02
C ALA A 34 -3.76 -5.05 21.53
N LYS A 35 -4.32 -3.95 22.01
CA LYS A 35 -5.73 -3.83 22.40
C LYS A 35 -6.63 -3.67 21.16
N PRO A 36 -7.90 -4.12 21.20
CA PRO A 36 -8.86 -3.93 20.10
C PRO A 36 -8.95 -2.48 19.58
N ALA A 37 -8.87 -1.50 20.49
CA ALA A 37 -8.88 -0.07 20.12
C ALA A 37 -7.70 0.34 19.22
N GLN A 38 -6.51 -0.21 19.45
CA GLN A 38 -5.32 0.09 18.62
C GLN A 38 -5.46 -0.49 17.21
N TYR A 39 -6.16 -1.60 17.07
CA TYR A 39 -6.47 -2.15 15.76
C TYR A 39 -7.47 -1.28 14.98
N LEU A 40 -8.48 -0.73 15.66
CA LEU A 40 -9.40 0.23 15.06
C LEU A 40 -8.68 1.52 14.65
N GLU A 41 -7.79 2.02 15.50
CA GLU A 41 -6.96 3.18 15.20
C GLU A 41 -6.12 2.95 13.94
N VAL A 42 -5.40 1.82 13.84
CA VAL A 42 -4.65 1.44 12.64
C VAL A 42 -5.59 1.30 11.43
N PHE A 43 -6.78 0.74 11.61
CA PHE A 43 -7.76 0.65 10.54
C PHE A 43 -8.17 2.02 10.03
N PHE A 44 -8.50 2.98 10.90
CA PHE A 44 -8.90 4.33 10.50
C PHE A 44 -7.76 5.11 9.86
N TYR A 45 -6.53 5.01 10.38
CA TYR A 45 -5.36 5.61 9.74
C TYR A 45 -5.15 5.05 8.33
N ARG A 46 -5.25 3.72 8.18
CA ARG A 46 -5.13 3.09 6.86
C ARG A 46 -6.29 3.46 5.96
N PHE A 47 -7.51 3.50 6.46
CA PHE A 47 -8.70 3.87 5.70
C PHE A 47 -8.58 5.31 5.18
N GLY A 48 -8.24 6.26 6.06
CA GLY A 48 -8.00 7.66 5.68
C GLY A 48 -6.89 7.80 4.64
N ASN A 49 -5.76 7.11 4.83
CA ASN A 49 -4.69 7.09 3.84
C ASN A 49 -5.13 6.51 2.48
N ASN A 50 -5.92 5.43 2.48
CA ASN A 50 -6.47 4.86 1.25
C ASN A 50 -7.48 5.81 0.59
N LEU A 51 -8.28 6.54 1.37
CA LEU A 51 -9.24 7.53 0.85
C LEU A 51 -8.53 8.72 0.21
N VAL A 52 -7.49 9.26 0.85
CA VAL A 52 -6.65 10.32 0.26
C VAL A 52 -5.99 9.83 -1.02
N SER A 53 -5.45 8.61 -1.01
CA SER A 53 -4.87 7.99 -2.21
C SER A 53 -5.90 7.83 -3.34
N LEU A 54 -7.12 7.39 -3.02
CA LEU A 54 -8.23 7.28 -3.98
C LEU A 54 -8.51 8.65 -4.62
N LEU A 55 -8.74 9.67 -3.80
CA LEU A 55 -9.05 11.02 -4.27
C LEU A 55 -7.93 11.61 -5.12
N ALA A 56 -6.68 11.43 -4.72
CA ALA A 56 -5.52 11.89 -5.48
C ALA A 56 -5.45 11.24 -6.87
N ASN A 57 -5.72 9.94 -6.98
CA ASN A 57 -5.75 9.24 -8.26
C ASN A 57 -6.95 9.66 -9.13
N VAL A 58 -8.12 9.90 -8.53
CA VAL A 58 -9.28 10.45 -9.26
C VAL A 58 -8.94 11.82 -9.85
N VAL A 59 -8.36 12.72 -9.05
CA VAL A 59 -7.92 14.05 -9.50
C VAL A 59 -6.89 13.93 -10.60
N MET A 60 -5.91 13.03 -10.47
CA MET A 60 -4.87 12.82 -11.47
C MET A 60 -5.45 12.30 -12.80
N LEU A 61 -6.34 11.31 -12.77
CA LEU A 61 -7.00 10.79 -13.97
C LEU A 61 -7.80 11.90 -14.67
N LYS A 62 -8.53 12.72 -13.91
CA LYS A 62 -9.26 13.88 -14.44
C LYS A 62 -8.34 14.95 -15.02
N ALA A 63 -7.22 15.24 -14.35
CA ALA A 63 -6.23 16.21 -14.83
C ALA A 63 -5.55 15.79 -16.15
N ILE A 64 -5.45 14.47 -16.40
CA ILE A 64 -4.94 13.90 -17.65
C ILE A 64 -6.01 13.89 -18.77
N GLY A 65 -7.24 14.31 -18.45
CA GLY A 65 -8.36 14.36 -19.39
C GLY A 65 -9.08 13.02 -19.58
N ILE A 66 -8.98 12.10 -18.61
CA ILE A 66 -9.77 10.86 -18.62
C ILE A 66 -11.18 11.18 -18.11
N ASP A 67 -12.15 11.20 -19.04
CA ASP A 67 -13.53 11.64 -18.78
C ASP A 67 -14.48 10.57 -18.23
N ALA A 68 -13.92 9.54 -17.60
CA ALA A 68 -14.70 8.51 -16.92
C ALA A 68 -15.63 9.08 -15.83
N PRO A 69 -16.86 8.55 -15.68
CA PRO A 69 -17.77 8.98 -14.64
C PRO A 69 -17.21 8.64 -13.25
N LEU A 70 -17.47 9.51 -12.26
CA LEU A 70 -16.91 9.40 -10.91
C LEU A 70 -17.19 8.02 -10.25
N PRO A 71 -18.39 7.41 -10.35
CA PRO A 71 -18.63 6.09 -9.79
C PRO A 71 -17.71 5.00 -10.37
N LEU A 72 -17.40 5.08 -11.66
CA LEU A 72 -16.46 4.15 -12.31
C LEU A 72 -15.05 4.35 -11.75
N LEU A 73 -14.60 5.60 -11.62
CA LEU A 73 -13.29 5.91 -11.07
C LEU A 73 -13.15 5.43 -9.61
N ILE A 74 -14.19 5.60 -8.79
CA ILE A 74 -14.21 5.12 -7.40
C ILE A 74 -14.07 3.60 -7.33
N ALA A 75 -14.65 2.86 -8.28
CA ALA A 75 -14.54 1.40 -8.34
C ALA A 75 -13.18 0.92 -8.88
N VAL A 76 -12.66 1.60 -9.91
CA VAL A 76 -11.49 1.16 -10.68
C VAL A 76 -10.17 1.53 -10.01
N VAL A 77 -10.05 2.73 -9.42
CA VAL A 77 -8.81 3.20 -8.80
C VAL A 77 -8.29 2.28 -7.69
N PRO A 78 -9.12 1.79 -6.74
CA PRO A 78 -8.65 0.85 -5.74
C PRO A 78 -8.07 -0.43 -6.36
N LEU A 79 -8.65 -0.95 -7.44
CA LEU A 79 -8.14 -2.13 -8.14
C LEU A 79 -6.78 -1.83 -8.78
N MET A 80 -6.67 -0.70 -9.48
CA MET A 80 -5.41 -0.25 -10.08
C MET A 80 -4.29 -0.14 -9.04
N VAL A 81 -4.56 0.52 -7.91
CA VAL A 81 -3.57 0.72 -6.84
C VAL A 81 -3.22 -0.59 -6.13
N ASN A 82 -4.18 -1.50 -5.92
CA ASN A 82 -3.91 -2.78 -5.26
C ASN A 82 -2.98 -3.68 -6.10
N VAL A 83 -3.15 -3.68 -7.42
CA VAL A 83 -2.32 -4.49 -8.32
C VAL A 83 -0.86 -4.05 -8.29
N ALA A 84 -0.55 -2.79 -7.93
CA ALA A 84 0.83 -2.36 -7.71
C ALA A 84 1.58 -3.15 -6.61
N TYR A 85 0.84 -3.72 -5.66
CA TYR A 85 1.40 -4.51 -4.55
C TYR A 85 1.42 -6.01 -4.84
N TRP A 86 0.99 -6.43 -6.01
CA TRP A 86 1.02 -7.84 -6.40
C TRP A 86 2.44 -8.24 -6.82
N PRO A 87 2.83 -9.51 -6.63
CA PRO A 87 4.18 -9.99 -6.94
C PRO A 87 4.53 -9.87 -8.44
N VAL A 88 3.54 -9.67 -9.31
CA VAL A 88 3.71 -9.45 -10.74
C VAL A 88 4.07 -8.01 -11.11
N SER A 89 3.91 -7.06 -10.18
CA SER A 89 4.20 -5.64 -10.39
C SER A 89 5.58 -5.32 -9.81
N VAL A 90 6.62 -5.36 -10.63
CA VAL A 90 7.98 -5.00 -10.21
C VAL A 90 7.97 -3.53 -9.78
N GLY A 91 8.08 -3.27 -8.47
CA GLY A 91 8.06 -1.91 -7.92
C GLY A 91 6.76 -1.13 -8.17
N GLY A 92 5.65 -1.80 -8.48
CA GLY A 92 4.38 -1.17 -8.84
C GLY A 92 4.24 -0.78 -10.32
N PHE A 93 5.19 -1.14 -11.19
CA PHE A 93 5.11 -0.86 -12.62
C PHE A 93 4.34 -1.95 -13.39
N GLY A 94 3.74 -1.58 -14.53
CA GLY A 94 3.07 -2.51 -15.45
C GLY A 94 1.66 -2.95 -15.02
N GLY A 95 1.50 -3.37 -13.77
CA GLY A 95 0.22 -3.86 -13.24
C GLY A 95 -0.91 -2.82 -13.26
N PRO A 96 -0.73 -1.65 -12.62
CA PRO A 96 -1.74 -0.58 -12.63
C PRO A 96 -2.09 -0.08 -14.04
N GLN A 97 -1.11 -0.08 -14.96
CA GLN A 97 -1.29 0.31 -16.37
C GLN A 97 -2.20 -0.67 -17.10
N LEU A 98 -1.97 -1.97 -16.92
CA LEU A 98 -2.75 -3.02 -17.54
C LEU A 98 -4.20 -2.96 -17.06
N VAL A 99 -4.41 -2.81 -15.75
CA VAL A 99 -5.74 -2.67 -15.16
C VAL A 99 -6.45 -1.42 -15.69
N ALA A 100 -5.75 -0.28 -15.77
CA ALA A 100 -6.31 0.94 -16.35
C ALA A 100 -6.73 0.75 -17.81
N LYS A 101 -5.90 0.09 -18.62
CA LYS A 101 -6.20 -0.19 -20.03
C LYS A 101 -7.46 -1.03 -20.21
N PHE A 102 -7.68 -2.04 -19.37
CA PHE A 102 -8.88 -2.88 -19.46
C PHE A 102 -10.12 -2.20 -18.85
N LEU A 103 -10.00 -1.61 -17.66
CA LEU A 103 -11.14 -1.10 -16.91
C LEU A 103 -11.60 0.29 -17.36
N LEU A 104 -10.74 1.05 -18.04
CA LEU A 104 -11.06 2.35 -18.64
C LEU A 104 -11.12 2.28 -20.17
N ALA A 105 -11.31 1.08 -20.73
CA ALA A 105 -11.47 0.88 -22.16
C ALA A 105 -12.63 1.76 -22.69
N GLY A 106 -12.36 2.53 -23.74
CA GLY A 106 -13.32 3.49 -24.31
C GLY A 106 -13.49 4.80 -23.53
N GLN A 107 -12.82 4.96 -22.40
CA GLN A 107 -12.82 6.19 -21.58
C GLN A 107 -11.44 6.88 -21.55
N ALA A 108 -10.39 6.16 -21.94
CA ALA A 108 -9.02 6.65 -21.97
C ALA A 108 -8.30 6.16 -23.23
N THR A 109 -7.46 7.03 -23.80
CA THR A 109 -6.51 6.67 -24.85
C THR A 109 -5.28 5.99 -24.25
N GLU A 110 -4.53 5.25 -25.07
CA GLU A 110 -3.28 4.62 -24.63
C GLU A 110 -2.26 5.66 -24.13
N ALA A 111 -2.20 6.83 -24.77
CA ALA A 111 -1.34 7.94 -24.37
C ALA A 111 -1.69 8.45 -22.96
N GLN A 112 -2.98 8.54 -22.62
CA GLN A 112 -3.43 8.96 -21.29
C GLN A 112 -3.12 7.93 -20.21
N ILE A 113 -3.29 6.63 -20.51
CA ILE A 113 -2.95 5.55 -19.58
C ILE A 113 -1.43 5.54 -19.30
N LEU A 114 -0.63 5.75 -20.34
CA LEU A 114 0.81 5.85 -20.22
C LEU A 114 1.23 7.08 -19.40
N ALA A 115 0.64 8.25 -19.69
CA ALA A 115 0.88 9.48 -18.94
C ALA A 115 0.53 9.32 -17.46
N TYR A 116 -0.64 8.74 -17.15
CA TYR A 116 -1.06 8.41 -15.80
C TYR A 116 -0.02 7.58 -15.08
N SER A 117 0.47 6.53 -15.72
CA SER A 117 1.42 5.67 -15.05
C SER A 117 2.79 6.30 -14.87
N LEU A 118 3.27 7.09 -15.83
CA LEU A 118 4.55 7.78 -15.68
C LEU A 118 4.49 8.76 -14.50
N ILE A 119 3.42 9.55 -14.41
CA ILE A 119 3.23 10.51 -13.33
C ILE A 119 3.09 9.77 -11.99
N TRP A 120 2.24 8.74 -11.93
CA TRP A 120 2.04 7.97 -10.71
C TRP A 120 3.33 7.33 -10.21
N SER A 121 4.06 6.66 -11.10
CA SER A 121 5.32 6.01 -10.77
C SER A 121 6.41 7.02 -10.39
N ALA A 122 6.52 8.14 -11.08
CA ALA A 122 7.47 9.19 -10.75
C ALA A 122 7.18 9.79 -9.37
N LEU A 123 5.92 10.13 -9.10
CA LEU A 123 5.51 10.63 -7.79
C LEU A 123 5.74 9.59 -6.70
N PHE A 124 5.38 8.33 -6.93
CA PHE A 124 5.62 7.25 -5.98
C PHE A 124 7.11 7.11 -5.66
N PHE A 125 7.97 7.07 -6.67
CA PHE A 125 9.41 6.93 -6.48
C PHE A 125 10.04 8.15 -5.79
N LEU A 126 9.69 9.36 -6.24
CA LEU A 126 10.20 10.61 -5.68
C LEU A 126 9.78 10.78 -4.23
N THR A 127 8.51 10.58 -3.91
CA THR A 127 8.01 10.71 -2.53
C THR A 127 8.60 9.66 -1.60
N ARG A 128 8.69 8.39 -2.03
CA ARG A 128 9.31 7.32 -1.24
C ARG A 128 10.80 7.57 -1.01
N THR A 129 11.52 8.02 -2.03
CA THR A 129 12.93 8.38 -1.93
C THR A 129 13.12 9.54 -0.97
N ALA A 130 12.35 10.63 -1.16
CA ALA A 130 12.40 11.81 -0.30
C ALA A 130 12.09 11.47 1.17
N ALA A 131 11.05 10.66 1.41
CA ALA A 131 10.70 10.20 2.76
C ALA A 131 11.78 9.31 3.39
N GLY A 132 12.55 8.57 2.58
CA GLY A 132 13.65 7.72 3.04
C GLY A 132 14.93 8.47 3.37
N ILE A 133 15.18 9.63 2.74
CA ILE A 133 16.44 10.40 2.90
C ILE A 133 16.80 10.67 4.36
N PRO A 134 15.90 11.17 5.23
CA PRO A 134 16.21 11.43 6.64
C PRO A 134 16.68 10.19 7.42
N PHE A 135 16.25 8.99 6.97
CA PHE A 135 16.57 7.72 7.60
C PHE A 135 17.82 7.04 7.03
N LEU A 136 18.38 7.54 5.91
CA LEU A 136 19.58 6.95 5.30
C LEU A 136 20.75 6.93 6.28
N ARG A 137 21.02 8.05 6.97
CA ARG A 137 22.16 8.15 7.89
C ARG A 137 22.01 7.25 9.13
N PRO A 138 20.87 7.24 9.87
CA PRO A 138 20.66 6.29 10.96
C PRO A 138 20.76 4.83 10.53
N VAL A 139 20.19 4.47 9.37
CA VAL A 139 20.23 3.09 8.86
C VAL A 139 21.65 2.68 8.49
N PHE A 140 22.41 3.54 7.80
CA PHE A 140 23.80 3.26 7.45
C PHE A 140 24.66 3.03 8.71
N ARG A 141 24.54 3.91 9.71
CA ARG A 141 25.25 3.75 10.99
C ARG A 141 24.89 2.44 11.68
N ALA A 142 23.59 2.12 11.79
CA ALA A 142 23.15 0.90 12.44
C ALA A 142 23.59 -0.38 11.70
N ALA A 143 23.69 -0.33 10.37
CA ALA A 143 24.07 -1.47 9.53
C ALA A 143 25.58 -1.69 9.48
N PHE A 144 26.39 -0.63 9.46
CA PHE A 144 27.83 -0.72 9.22
C PHE A 144 28.71 -0.40 10.44
N ASP A 145 28.28 0.46 11.38
CA ASP A 145 29.09 0.78 12.57
C ASP A 145 29.06 -0.34 13.63
N ARG A 146 28.11 -1.28 13.54
CA ARG A 146 28.08 -2.49 14.38
C ARG A 146 29.12 -3.54 13.96
N GLY A 147 29.84 -3.34 12.86
CA GLY A 147 30.87 -4.26 12.35
C GLY A 147 32.31 -3.97 12.81
N THR A 148 32.57 -2.83 13.47
CA THR A 148 33.95 -2.39 13.82
C THR A 148 34.27 -2.42 15.32
N GLY A 149 33.41 -3.02 16.14
CA GLY A 149 33.51 -2.99 17.62
C GLY A 149 33.68 -4.35 18.29
N GLY A 150 34.47 -5.26 17.73
CA GLY A 150 34.74 -6.57 18.33
C GLY A 150 36.05 -7.17 17.85
N GLY A 151 37.16 -6.64 18.35
CA GLY A 151 38.43 -7.33 18.51
C GLY A 151 38.62 -7.68 19.97
#